data_AF-A0A970DT99-F1
#
_entry.id   AF-A0A970DT99-F1
#
_cell.length_a   1.000
_cell.length_b   1.000
_cell.length_c   1.000
_cell.angle_alpha   90.00
_cell.angle_beta   90.00
_cell.angle_gamma   90.00
#
_symmetry.space_group_name_H-M   'P 1'
#
loop_
_entity.id
_entity.type
_entity.pdbx_description
1 polymer ?
#
loop_
_entity_poly.entity_id
_entity_poly.type
_entity_poly.pdbx_seq_one_letter_code
_entity_poly.pdbx_strand_id
1 'polypeptide(L)'
;MKETDFRGLLGTILFSAFTVIALFFLLQPLVPGSTETLVVNTHKIYINFGWIKVYGGVLLIAFVLMVIFMNKQRVWPLLIGLVLGSLPLIEQYRVPGIGQVMNVFSQAATVKLQDYIPHLAVLLGALVVLVLLKIANRIFK
;
A
#
# COMPACT_ATOMS: atom_id res chain seq x y z
N MET A 1 7.26 -5.36 -31.67
CA MET A 1 7.25 -4.19 -30.75
C MET A 1 8.69 -3.86 -30.41
N LYS A 2 9.14 -2.62 -30.65
CA LYS A 2 10.57 -2.23 -30.59
C LYS A 2 11.08 -2.31 -29.14
N GLU A 3 12.25 -2.90 -28.96
CA GLU A 3 12.96 -3.13 -27.69
C GLU A 3 13.01 -1.90 -26.76
N THR A 4 13.03 -0.70 -27.35
CA THR A 4 13.00 0.60 -26.68
C THR A 4 11.72 0.83 -25.86
N ASP A 5 10.59 0.29 -26.29
CA ASP A 5 9.30 0.46 -25.62
C ASP A 5 9.21 -0.45 -24.38
N PHE A 6 9.75 -1.67 -24.47
CA PHE A 6 9.80 -2.60 -23.34
C PHE A 6 10.69 -2.09 -22.21
N ARG A 7 11.89 -1.59 -22.53
CA ARG A 7 12.80 -0.99 -21.53
C ARG A 7 12.17 0.20 -20.82
N GLY A 8 11.44 1.04 -21.55
CA GLY A 8 10.70 2.18 -20.97
C GLY A 8 9.56 1.76 -20.05
N LEU A 9 8.82 0.70 -20.39
CA LEU A 9 7.77 0.13 -19.54
C LEU A 9 8.36 -0.47 -18.26
N LEU A 10 9.42 -1.27 -18.40
CA LEU A 10 10.10 -1.91 -17.27
C LEU A 10 10.67 -0.86 -16.30
N GLY A 11 11.32 0.19 -16.83
CA GLY A 11 11.81 1.31 -16.02
C GLY A 11 10.68 2.01 -15.25
N THR A 12 9.51 2.17 -15.86
CA THR A 12 8.34 2.77 -15.19
C THR A 12 7.82 1.88 -14.05
N ILE A 13 7.76 0.56 -14.29
CA ILE A 13 7.35 -0.43 -13.27
C ILE A 13 8.33 -0.43 -12.10
N LEU A 14 9.63 -0.54 -12.38
CA LEU A 14 10.67 -0.59 -11.35
C LEU A 14 10.72 0.72 -10.56
N PHE A 15 10.68 1.87 -11.23
CA PHE A 15 10.64 3.16 -10.57
C PHE A 15 9.47 3.25 -9.59
N SER A 16 8.26 2.88 -10.02
CA SER A 16 7.07 2.89 -9.18
C SER A 16 7.21 1.94 -7.98
N ALA A 17 7.68 0.71 -8.20
CA ALA A 17 7.88 -0.27 -7.13
C ALA A 17 8.90 0.20 -6.09
N PHE A 18 10.08 0.61 -6.52
CA PHE A 18 11.13 1.09 -5.62
C PHE A 18 10.75 2.38 -4.91
N THR A 19 10.00 3.27 -5.55
CA THR A 19 9.50 4.50 -4.91
C THR A 19 8.60 4.16 -3.72
N VAL A 20 7.65 3.24 -3.90
CA VAL A 20 6.75 2.81 -2.82
C VAL A 20 7.53 2.19 -1.66
N ILE A 21 8.47 1.30 -1.97
CA ILE A 21 9.31 0.65 -0.95
C ILE A 21 10.15 1.69 -0.19
N ALA A 22 10.87 2.54 -0.91
CA ALA A 22 11.77 3.52 -0.33
C ALA A 22 11.02 4.54 0.55
N LEU A 23 9.89 5.06 0.07
CA LEU A 23 9.06 5.98 0.84
C LEU A 23 8.50 5.32 2.10
N PHE A 24 8.12 4.03 2.03
CA PHE A 24 7.61 3.33 3.20
C PHE A 24 8.67 3.24 4.30
N PHE A 25 9.88 2.79 3.97
CA PHE A 25 10.96 2.71 4.95
C PHE A 25 11.43 4.09 5.43
N LEU A 26 11.31 5.13 4.61
CA LEU A 26 11.60 6.51 5.01
C LEU A 26 10.57 7.04 6.02
N LEU A 27 9.28 6.77 5.80
CA LEU A 27 8.19 7.30 6.61
C LEU A 27 7.86 6.45 7.85
N GLN A 28 8.11 5.14 7.80
CA GLN A 28 7.77 4.21 8.88
C GLN A 28 8.35 4.63 10.25
N PRO A 29 9.62 5.07 10.39
CA PRO A 29 10.17 5.50 11.67
C PRO A 29 9.52 6.78 12.24
N LEU A 30 8.88 7.57 11.38
CA LEU A 30 8.30 8.88 11.76
C LEU A 30 6.89 8.74 12.33
N VAL A 31 6.22 7.62 12.12
CA VAL A 31 4.85 7.39 12.58
C VAL A 31 4.88 6.42 13.76
N PRO A 32 4.49 6.86 14.97
CA PRO A 32 4.45 5.98 16.12
C PRO A 32 3.47 4.82 15.87
N GLY A 33 3.89 3.61 16.24
CA GLY A 33 3.05 2.41 16.15
C GLY A 33 1.77 2.61 16.97
N SER A 34 0.62 2.53 16.30
CA SER A 34 -0.69 2.59 16.95
C SER A 34 -1.50 1.37 16.55
N THR A 35 -2.00 0.64 17.55
CA THR A 35 -2.95 -0.45 17.36
C THR A 35 -4.33 0.06 17.73
N GLU A 36 -5.27 -0.05 16.81
CA GLU A 36 -6.68 0.18 17.11
C GLU A 36 -7.41 -1.15 17.20
N THR A 37 -8.43 -1.20 18.06
CA THR A 37 -9.25 -2.39 18.25
C THR A 37 -10.66 -2.08 17.78
N LEU A 38 -11.11 -2.79 16.75
CA LEU A 38 -12.51 -2.76 16.32
C LEU A 38 -13.26 -3.90 16.97
N VAL A 39 -14.42 -3.62 17.56
CA VAL A 39 -15.30 -4.64 18.13
C VAL A 39 -16.50 -4.82 17.21
N VAL A 40 -16.63 -6.00 16.61
CA VAL A 40 -17.78 -6.35 15.74
C VAL A 40 -18.57 -7.47 16.39
N ASN A 41 -19.81 -7.17 16.77
CA ASN A 41 -20.74 -8.00 17.54
C ASN A 41 -20.20 -8.44 18.91
N THR A 42 -19.11 -9.20 18.96
CA THR A 42 -18.38 -9.67 20.16
C THR A 42 -16.90 -9.96 19.89
N HIS A 43 -16.45 -9.82 18.63
CA HIS A 43 -15.11 -10.18 18.20
C HIS A 43 -14.23 -8.94 18.12
N LYS A 44 -13.04 -9.01 18.74
CA LYS A 44 -12.04 -7.94 18.67
C LYS A 44 -11.13 -8.17 17.47
N ILE A 45 -11.05 -7.18 16.59
CA ILE A 45 -10.17 -7.14 15.43
C ILE A 45 -9.10 -6.10 15.74
N TYR A 46 -7.85 -6.55 15.80
CA TYR A 46 -6.70 -5.66 16.03
C TYR A 46 -6.12 -5.20 14.72
N ILE A 47 -5.95 -3.89 14.58
CA ILE A 47 -5.48 -3.25 13.36
C ILE A 47 -4.24 -2.42 13.69
N ASN A 48 -3.15 -2.63 12.95
CA ASN A 48 -2.00 -1.73 13.01
C ASN A 48 -2.31 -0.47 12.18
N PHE A 49 -2.95 0.49 12.84
CA PHE A 49 -3.34 1.75 12.24
C PHE A 49 -2.13 2.63 11.89
N GLY A 50 -1.02 2.48 12.62
CA GLY A 50 0.26 3.11 12.29
C GLY A 50 0.75 2.71 10.89
N TRP A 51 0.77 1.40 10.60
CA TRP A 51 1.16 0.88 9.28
C TRP A 51 0.22 1.42 8.18
N ILE A 52 -1.10 1.44 8.42
CA ILE A 52 -2.08 1.96 7.45
C ILE A 52 -1.84 3.45 7.16
N LYS A 53 -1.57 4.26 8.19
CA LYS A 53 -1.24 5.68 8.03
C LYS A 53 0.03 5.88 7.20
N VAL A 54 1.09 5.14 7.52
CA VAL A 54 2.36 5.19 6.77
C VAL A 54 2.09 4.83 5.32
N TYR A 55 1.43 3.70 5.07
CA TYR A 55 1.12 3.24 3.72
C TYR A 55 0.27 4.25 2.93
N GLY A 56 -0.74 4.85 3.56
CA GLY A 56 -1.52 5.93 2.94
C GLY A 56 -0.67 7.15 2.57
N GLY A 57 0.24 7.56 3.45
CA GLY A 57 1.21 8.63 3.17
C GLY A 57 2.15 8.29 2.02
N VAL A 58 2.66 7.06 1.97
CA VAL A 58 3.47 6.55 0.85
C VAL A 58 2.73 6.65 -0.47
N LEU A 59 1.48 6.18 -0.52
CA LEU A 59 0.68 6.22 -1.75
C LEU A 59 0.45 7.65 -2.24
N LEU A 60 0.21 8.59 -1.32
CA LEU A 60 0.02 10.00 -1.65
C LEU A 60 1.29 10.62 -2.22
N ILE A 61 2.43 10.43 -1.55
CA ILE A 61 3.71 10.97 -2.04
C ILE A 61 4.12 10.29 -3.36
N ALA A 62 3.97 8.96 -3.45
CA ALA A 62 4.25 8.21 -4.66
C ALA A 62 3.38 8.72 -5.83
N PHE A 63 2.09 8.97 -5.60
CA PHE A 63 1.21 9.56 -6.60
C PHE A 63 1.70 10.94 -7.06
N VAL A 64 2.08 11.84 -6.14
CA VAL A 64 2.64 13.15 -6.48
C VAL A 64 3.91 13.00 -7.33
N LEU A 65 4.84 12.12 -6.94
CA LEU A 65 6.05 11.84 -7.71
C LEU A 65 5.74 11.28 -9.09
N MET A 66 4.77 10.38 -9.23
CA MET A 66 4.34 9.86 -10.53
C MET A 66 3.76 10.97 -11.41
N VAL A 67 2.98 11.88 -10.85
CA VAL A 67 2.41 13.01 -11.61
C VAL A 67 3.49 13.99 -12.08
N ILE A 68 4.55 14.21 -11.28
CA ILE A 68 5.62 15.16 -11.61
C ILE A 68 6.63 14.56 -12.60
N PHE A 69 7.10 13.33 -12.33
CA PHE A 69 8.28 12.79 -13.01
C PHE A 69 7.96 11.79 -14.13
N MET A 70 6.78 11.15 -14.12
CA MET A 70 6.47 10.05 -15.03
C MET A 70 5.47 10.45 -16.13
N ASN A 71 5.53 9.73 -17.25
CA ASN A 71 4.52 9.87 -18.29
C ASN A 71 3.17 9.34 -17.78
N LYS A 72 2.28 10.27 -17.48
CA LYS A 72 0.96 10.04 -16.88
C LYS A 72 0.09 9.08 -17.71
N GLN A 73 0.31 9.02 -19.03
CA GLN A 73 -0.43 8.13 -19.94
C GLN A 73 -0.12 6.64 -19.69
N ARG A 74 1.01 6.31 -19.05
CA ARG A 74 1.42 4.93 -18.71
C ARG A 74 0.82 4.48 -17.38
N VAL A 75 -0.50 4.58 -17.23
CA VAL A 75 -1.22 4.24 -15.98
C VAL A 75 -0.98 2.80 -15.56
N TRP A 76 -1.02 1.86 -16.51
CA TRP A 76 -0.88 0.42 -16.20
C TRP A 76 0.51 0.05 -15.66
N PRO A 77 1.63 0.45 -16.31
CA PRO A 77 2.97 0.23 -15.75
C PRO A 77 3.16 0.83 -14.34
N LEU A 78 2.65 2.03 -14.11
CA LEU A 78 2.72 2.68 -12.80
C LEU A 78 1.95 1.89 -11.74
N LEU A 79 0.75 1.43 -12.08
CA LEU A 79 -0.08 0.62 -11.20
C LEU A 79 0.56 -0.72 -10.86
N ILE A 80 1.09 -1.43 -11.88
CA ILE A 80 1.76 -2.72 -11.70
C ILE A 80 2.97 -2.54 -10.78
N GLY A 81 3.80 -1.52 -11.03
CA GLY A 81 4.92 -1.21 -10.16
C GLY A 81 4.49 -0.90 -8.73
N LEU A 82 3.41 -0.14 -8.53
CA LEU A 82 2.91 0.21 -7.20
C LEU A 82 2.47 -1.04 -6.43
N VAL A 83 1.73 -1.94 -7.08
CA VAL A 83 1.29 -3.20 -6.46
C VAL A 83 2.51 -4.06 -6.13
N LEU A 84 3.46 -4.22 -7.07
CA LEU A 84 4.69 -4.99 -6.83
C LEU A 84 5.51 -4.43 -5.68
N GLY A 85 5.65 -3.10 -5.58
CA GLY A 85 6.34 -2.44 -4.47
C GLY A 85 5.60 -2.55 -3.15
N SER A 86 4.28 -2.76 -3.18
CA SER A 86 3.45 -2.92 -1.98
C SER A 86 3.48 -4.33 -1.40
N LEU A 87 3.77 -5.37 -2.21
CA LEU A 87 3.86 -6.76 -1.74
C LEU A 87 4.84 -6.97 -0.57
N PRO A 88 6.11 -6.53 -0.62
CA PRO A 88 7.03 -6.72 0.51
C PRO A 88 6.61 -5.92 1.76
N LEU A 89 5.76 -4.89 1.61
CA LEU A 89 5.28 -4.09 2.74
C LEU A 89 4.22 -4.84 3.56
N ILE A 90 3.52 -5.80 2.96
CA ILE A 90 2.53 -6.63 3.64
C ILE A 90 3.19 -7.43 4.76
N GLU A 91 4.39 -7.96 4.55
CA GLU A 91 5.16 -8.70 5.57
C GLU A 91 5.60 -7.82 6.76
N GLN A 92 5.61 -6.50 6.57
CA GLN A 92 5.90 -5.52 7.62
C GLN A 92 4.65 -5.16 8.44
N TYR A 93 3.45 -5.62 8.03
CA TYR A 93 2.24 -5.44 8.81
C TYR A 93 2.25 -6.38 10.02
N ARG A 94 2.67 -5.84 11.18
CA ARG A 94 2.70 -6.59 12.44
C ARG A 94 1.73 -5.97 13.42
N VAL A 95 0.82 -6.78 13.99
CA VAL A 95 -0.04 -6.36 15.10
C VAL A 95 0.82 -6.32 16.38
N PRO A 96 0.90 -5.19 17.11
CA PRO A 96 1.67 -5.09 18.36
C PRO A 96 1.17 -6.04 19.46
N GLY A 97 2.07 -6.39 20.39
CA GLY A 97 1.99 -7.56 21.29
C GLY A 97 0.70 -7.78 22.08
N ILE A 98 -0.08 -6.75 22.40
CA ILE A 98 -1.36 -6.91 23.12
C ILE A 98 -2.41 -7.62 22.23
N GLY A 99 -2.41 -7.34 20.93
CA GLY A 99 -3.27 -8.04 19.96
C GLY A 99 -2.81 -9.47 19.68
N GLN A 100 -1.50 -9.74 19.75
CA GLN A 100 -0.95 -11.10 19.59
C GLN A 100 -1.32 -11.99 20.76
N VAL A 101 -1.21 -11.49 22.01
CA VAL A 101 -1.60 -12.25 23.20
C VAL A 101 -3.10 -12.56 23.17
N MET A 102 -3.96 -11.60 22.83
CA MET A 102 -5.40 -11.84 22.74
C MET A 102 -5.83 -12.76 21.59
N ASN A 103 -5.13 -12.73 20.44
CA ASN A 103 -5.39 -13.66 19.34
C ASN A 103 -5.06 -15.12 19.69
N VAL A 104 -4.12 -15.38 20.60
CA VAL A 104 -3.83 -16.74 21.09
C VAL A 104 -4.99 -17.29 21.93
N PHE A 105 -5.75 -16.42 22.60
CA PHE A 105 -6.89 -16.81 23.43
C PHE A 105 -8.25 -16.75 22.72
N SER A 106 -8.39 -16.02 21.62
CA SER A 106 -9.65 -15.92 20.86
C SER A 106 -9.69 -16.86 19.64
N GLN A 107 -10.81 -17.55 19.46
CA GLN A 107 -11.11 -18.55 18.44
C GLN A 107 -10.54 -18.23 17.03
N ALA A 108 -10.02 -19.27 16.36
CA ALA A 108 -9.30 -19.26 15.08
C ALA A 108 -9.99 -18.56 13.87
N ALA A 109 -11.23 -18.12 13.98
CA ALA A 109 -11.96 -17.44 12.91
C ALA A 109 -11.58 -15.94 12.76
N THR A 110 -11.27 -15.23 13.85
CA THR A 110 -10.88 -13.80 13.81
C THR A 110 -9.46 -13.58 13.31
N VAL A 111 -8.58 -14.55 13.53
CA VAL A 111 -7.20 -14.54 13.03
C VAL A 111 -7.20 -14.40 11.50
N LYS A 112 -8.05 -15.18 10.82
CA LYS A 112 -8.14 -15.14 9.34
C LYS A 112 -8.51 -13.76 8.80
N LEU A 113 -9.41 -13.02 9.45
CA LEU A 113 -9.83 -11.71 8.94
C LEU A 113 -8.73 -10.64 9.07
N GLN A 114 -7.93 -10.71 10.13
CA GLN A 114 -6.83 -9.77 10.38
C GLN A 114 -5.71 -9.90 9.34
N ASP A 115 -5.43 -11.12 8.88
CA ASP A 115 -4.41 -11.39 7.86
C ASP A 115 -4.76 -10.78 6.49
N TYR A 116 -6.04 -10.61 6.19
CA TYR A 116 -6.49 -10.00 4.94
C TYR A 116 -6.45 -8.46 4.95
N ILE A 117 -6.35 -7.82 6.11
CA ILE A 117 -6.37 -6.34 6.23
C ILE A 117 -5.28 -5.67 5.38
N PRO A 118 -3.98 -6.05 5.48
CA PRO A 118 -2.96 -5.39 4.67
C PRO A 118 -3.16 -5.65 3.16
N HIS A 119 -3.65 -6.83 2.77
CA HIS A 119 -3.97 -7.16 1.38
C HIS A 119 -5.09 -6.27 0.82
N LEU A 120 -6.16 -6.09 1.60
CA LEU A 120 -7.26 -5.19 1.27
C LEU A 120 -6.79 -3.74 1.18
N ALA A 121 -5.93 -3.30 2.10
CA ALA A 121 -5.36 -1.96 2.08
C ALA A 121 -4.56 -1.70 0.80
N VAL A 122 -3.76 -2.68 0.35
CA VAL A 122 -3.00 -2.59 -0.91
C VAL A 122 -3.94 -2.53 -2.12
N LEU A 123 -4.94 -3.40 -2.19
CA LEU A 123 -5.91 -3.42 -3.30
C LEU A 123 -6.71 -2.11 -3.39
N LEU A 124 -7.25 -1.66 -2.25
CA LEU A 124 -7.98 -0.39 -2.17
C LEU A 124 -7.07 0.79 -2.50
N GLY A 125 -5.84 0.80 -1.98
CA GLY A 125 -4.84 1.82 -2.28
C GLY A 125 -4.50 1.91 -3.77
N ALA A 126 -4.28 0.77 -4.42
CA ALA A 126 -4.04 0.70 -5.85
C ALA A 126 -5.25 1.21 -6.66
N LEU A 127 -6.48 0.85 -6.26
CA LEU A 127 -7.69 1.37 -6.90
C LEU A 127 -7.84 2.89 -6.75
N VAL A 128 -7.54 3.44 -5.57
CA VAL A 128 -7.55 4.89 -5.34
C VAL A 128 -6.52 5.57 -6.24
N VAL A 129 -5.29 5.07 -6.30
CA VAL A 129 -4.24 5.63 -7.16
C VAL A 129 -4.61 5.51 -8.64
N LEU A 130 -5.25 4.43 -9.06
CA LEU A 130 -5.78 4.29 -10.43
C LEU A 130 -6.75 5.41 -10.78
N VAL A 131 -7.73 5.66 -9.91
CA VAL A 131 -8.73 6.71 -10.10
C VAL A 131 -8.06 8.08 -10.15
N LEU A 132 -7.14 8.36 -9.21
CA LEU A 132 -6.40 9.61 -9.17
C LEU A 132 -5.54 9.83 -10.41
N LEU A 133 -4.84 8.79 -10.90
CA LEU A 133 -4.05 8.87 -12.14
C LEU A 133 -4.93 9.10 -13.37
N LYS A 134 -6.11 8.48 -13.44
CA LYS A 134 -7.08 8.74 -14.53
C LYS A 134 -7.59 10.18 -14.50
N ILE A 135 -7.88 10.72 -13.31
CA ILE A 135 -8.31 12.12 -13.15
C ILE A 135 -7.16 13.07 -13.53
N ALA A 136 -5.95 12.84 -13.02
CA ALA A 136 -4.79 13.64 -13.35
C ALA A 136 -4.51 13.64 -14.86
N ASN A 137 -4.60 12.48 -15.52
CA ASN A 137 -4.49 12.38 -16.97
C ASN A 137 -5.53 13.18 -17.74
N ARG A 138 -6.73 13.34 -17.18
CA ARG A 138 -7.81 14.13 -17.80
C ARG A 138 -7.59 15.62 -17.63
N ILE A 139 -7.05 16.05 -16.48
CA ILE A 139 -6.80 17.47 -16.17
C ILE A 139 -5.55 17.99 -16.88
N PHE A 140 -4.47 17.21 -16.89
CA PHE A 140 -3.20 17.60 -17.49
C PHE A 140 -3.09 17.20 -18.98
N LYS A 141 -4.23 17.00 -19.63
CA LYS A 141 -4.31 16.64 -21.04
C LYS A 141 -4.18 17.88 -21.93
#